data_AF-A0A094G724-F1
#
_entry.id   AF-A0A094G724-F1
#
_cell.length_a   1.000
_cell.length_b   1.000
_cell.length_c   1.000
_cell.angle_alpha   90.00
_cell.angle_beta   90.00
_cell.angle_gamma   90.00
#
_symmetry.space_group_name_H-M   'P 1'
#
loop_
_entity.id
_entity.type
_entity.pdbx_description
1 polymer ?
#
loop_
_entity_poly.entity_id
_entity_poly.type
_entity_poly.pdbx_seq_one_letter_code
_entity_poly.pdbx_strand_id
1 'polypeptide(L)'
;MNGGRLAITTDTWSARNYSDITPAIFTVTRDNASTNTTMLLEYKKLASTNPISLKQPWAFIAKAGDVRCIGHIINIAVQAALASLKATPDERVEAYRLEIGAARIPLVAENDIVTVLAKLQRHIYMFRNRCGWKDALKNQCKAASIKVRQLTLDMPLQVPITALCVSQQLDTSMRDIALTTVDWATLHDLLKLFYIFIRPTEKLQGSSYPTLNYAVPQYMQMIKKLEDIRSELPERSPIANATLIALKKLNDYYTLATNQQQSHSTIATICRESDIRAANVINSIEDEDLDTEQAMNIDVDSEDELYISQSHYNTEPEWKRWMKEPTVGRDTDILKYWQSKQYQYPLIACIAKDHLAIPATSADSERVFSVGGDIITKKRNRLSPSTLRYLLCLRNWGVISQGDDEDSGDDADNES
;
A
#
# COMPACT_ATOMS: atom_id res chain seq x y z
N MET A 1 7.78 14.42 28.83
CA MET A 1 6.43 13.91 28.51
C MET A 1 6.59 12.61 27.72
N ASN A 2 6.47 11.46 28.38
CA ASN A 2 6.60 10.12 27.75
C ASN A 2 5.23 9.42 27.74
N GLY A 3 4.33 9.90 26.88
CA GLY A 3 3.07 9.24 26.54
C GLY A 3 3.01 9.13 25.02
N GLY A 4 3.68 8.12 24.45
CA GLY A 4 3.71 7.92 23.00
C GLY A 4 2.34 7.54 22.46
N ARG A 5 1.98 8.09 21.30
CA ARG A 5 0.83 7.68 20.50
C ARG A 5 1.20 6.48 19.65
N LEU A 6 0.37 5.44 19.67
CA LEU A 6 0.57 4.24 18.87
C LEU A 6 -0.30 4.28 17.62
N ALA A 7 0.32 4.07 16.46
CA ALA A 7 -0.35 3.71 15.22
C ALA A 7 -0.23 2.20 15.04
N ILE A 8 -1.36 1.50 14.86
CA ILE A 8 -1.39 0.04 14.75
C ILE A 8 -1.99 -0.40 13.42
N THR A 9 -1.69 -1.63 12.98
CA THR A 9 -2.34 -2.25 11.82
C THR A 9 -3.29 -3.37 12.25
N THR A 10 -4.36 -3.61 11.49
CA THR A 10 -5.43 -4.56 11.88
C THR A 10 -4.98 -5.98 12.12
N ASP A 11 -3.93 -6.43 11.46
CA ASP A 11 -3.41 -7.80 11.59
C ASP A 11 -2.85 -8.08 12.99
N THR A 12 -2.63 -7.03 13.80
CA THR A 12 -2.03 -7.12 15.12
C THR A 12 -3.04 -7.12 16.28
N TRP A 13 -4.33 -6.90 16.03
CA TRP A 13 -5.29 -6.61 17.09
C TRP A 13 -6.28 -7.76 17.38
N SER A 14 -6.21 -8.29 18.61
CA SER A 14 -7.33 -9.03 19.23
C SER A 14 -7.81 -8.24 20.44
N ALA A 15 -9.07 -7.78 20.41
CA ALA A 15 -9.69 -6.91 21.41
C ALA A 15 -9.49 -7.30 22.88
N ARG A 16 -9.37 -8.60 23.14
CA ARG A 16 -9.42 -9.16 24.50
C ARG A 16 -8.08 -9.20 25.24
N ASN A 17 -6.95 -9.00 24.55
CA ASN A 17 -5.62 -9.30 25.09
C ASN A 17 -4.71 -8.07 25.30
N TYR A 18 -5.21 -6.85 25.05
CA TYR A 18 -4.39 -5.63 24.98
C TYR A 18 -4.96 -4.44 25.79
N SER A 19 -5.53 -4.70 26.97
CA SER A 19 -6.04 -3.67 27.89
C SER A 19 -5.02 -2.55 28.15
N ASP A 20 -3.74 -2.89 28.22
CA ASP A 20 -2.68 -1.99 28.70
C ASP A 20 -2.24 -0.94 27.67
N ILE A 21 -2.45 -1.22 26.37
CA ILE A 21 -2.06 -0.32 25.28
C ILE A 21 -3.24 0.40 24.64
N THR A 22 -4.48 -0.05 24.91
CA THR A 22 -5.72 0.59 24.45
C THR A 22 -5.70 2.12 24.67
N PRO A 23 -5.30 2.65 25.83
CA PRO A 23 -5.34 4.09 26.03
C PRO A 23 -4.32 4.87 25.17
N ALA A 24 -3.25 4.21 24.68
CA ALA A 24 -2.17 4.83 23.93
C ALA A 24 -2.39 4.83 22.41
N ILE A 25 -3.36 4.07 21.88
CA ILE A 25 -3.61 4.02 20.44
C ILE A 25 -4.28 5.30 19.98
N PHE A 26 -3.66 5.93 18.98
CA PHE A 26 -4.11 7.16 18.35
C PHE A 26 -4.77 6.88 17.01
N THR A 27 -4.21 5.95 16.22
CA THR A 27 -4.71 5.59 14.89
C THR A 27 -4.59 4.10 14.62
N VAL A 28 -5.43 3.63 13.70
CA VAL A 28 -5.46 2.26 13.23
C VAL A 28 -5.44 2.27 11.70
N THR A 29 -4.36 1.78 11.11
CA THR A 29 -4.27 1.51 9.67
C THR A 29 -4.88 0.15 9.36
N ARG A 30 -5.89 0.09 8.50
CA ARG A 30 -6.64 -1.15 8.24
C ARG A 30 -6.84 -1.44 6.77
N ASP A 31 -7.03 -2.71 6.44
CA ASP A 31 -7.60 -3.06 5.14
C ASP A 31 -9.05 -2.52 5.00
N ASN A 32 -9.59 -2.57 3.79
CA ASN A 32 -10.91 -2.02 3.51
C ASN A 32 -12.03 -3.07 3.53
N ALA A 33 -11.80 -4.22 4.17
CA ALA A 33 -12.86 -5.17 4.45
C ALA A 33 -13.92 -4.55 5.37
N SER A 34 -15.19 -4.88 5.13
CA SER A 34 -16.31 -4.35 5.90
C SER A 34 -16.24 -4.74 7.38
N THR A 35 -15.73 -5.94 7.67
CA THR A 35 -15.52 -6.49 9.03
C THR A 35 -14.68 -5.58 9.91
N ASN A 36 -13.69 -4.89 9.34
CA ASN A 36 -12.81 -3.99 10.10
C ASN A 36 -13.53 -2.70 10.54
N THR A 37 -14.67 -2.36 9.94
CA THR A 37 -15.52 -1.26 10.41
C THR A 37 -16.14 -1.62 11.77
N THR A 38 -16.63 -2.85 11.92
CA THR A 38 -17.16 -3.35 13.21
C THR A 38 -16.07 -3.37 14.27
N MET A 39 -14.86 -3.79 13.90
CA MET A 39 -13.70 -3.80 14.79
C MET A 39 -13.41 -2.39 15.37
N LEU A 40 -13.36 -1.36 14.53
CA LEU A 40 -13.13 0.02 14.97
C LEU A 40 -14.25 0.54 15.91
N LEU A 41 -15.50 0.13 15.68
CA LEU A 41 -16.62 0.50 16.53
C LEU A 41 -16.53 -0.16 17.92
N GLU A 42 -16.15 -1.44 17.98
CA GLU A 42 -15.89 -2.13 19.24
C GLU A 42 -14.68 -1.52 19.97
N TYR A 43 -13.62 -1.18 19.23
CA TYR A 43 -12.47 -0.49 19.80
C TYR A 43 -12.84 0.87 20.40
N LYS A 44 -13.67 1.66 19.71
CA LYS A 44 -14.20 2.93 20.24
C LYS A 44 -14.91 2.72 21.57
N LYS A 45 -15.76 1.69 21.70
CA LYS A 45 -16.45 1.37 22.97
C LYS A 45 -15.46 1.08 24.09
N LEU A 46 -14.44 0.26 23.82
CA LEU A 46 -13.39 -0.07 24.79
C LEU A 46 -12.58 1.17 25.20
N ALA A 47 -12.16 1.99 24.23
CA ALA A 47 -11.41 3.21 24.48
C ALA A 47 -12.20 4.22 25.34
N SER A 48 -13.53 4.30 25.15
CA SER A 48 -14.41 5.16 25.96
C SER A 48 -14.56 4.72 27.42
N THR A 49 -14.22 3.47 27.76
CA THR A 49 -14.29 3.01 29.17
C THR A 49 -13.12 3.49 30.02
N ASN A 50 -12.03 3.97 29.40
CA ASN A 50 -10.87 4.50 30.12
C ASN A 50 -10.96 6.04 30.22
N PRO A 51 -10.71 6.62 31.40
CA PRO A 51 -10.77 8.08 31.57
C PRO A 51 -9.63 8.78 30.81
N ILE A 52 -9.96 9.91 30.19
CA ILE A 52 -8.98 10.84 29.59
C ILE A 52 -8.02 11.28 30.72
N SER A 53 -6.72 11.11 30.50
CA SER A 53 -5.69 11.47 31.49
C SER A 53 -4.81 12.61 30.99
N LEU A 54 -4.09 13.29 31.88
CA LEU A 54 -3.07 14.27 31.49
C LEU A 54 -2.00 13.69 30.54
N LYS A 55 -1.78 12.37 30.56
CA LYS A 55 -0.87 11.67 29.64
C LYS A 55 -1.53 11.32 28.29
N GLN A 56 -2.86 11.31 28.24
CA GLN A 56 -3.69 10.97 27.09
C GLN A 56 -4.89 11.92 27.01
N PRO A 57 -4.68 13.17 26.59
CA PRO A 57 -5.74 14.17 26.49
C PRO A 57 -6.71 13.93 25.32
N TRP A 58 -6.59 12.81 24.59
CA TRP A 58 -7.41 12.52 23.40
C TRP A 58 -8.35 11.35 23.64
N ALA A 59 -9.54 11.44 23.03
CA ALA A 59 -10.49 10.32 22.94
C ALA A 59 -10.41 9.71 21.55
N PHE A 60 -10.36 8.37 21.46
CA PHE A 60 -10.40 7.70 20.18
C PHE A 60 -11.79 7.82 19.56
N ILE A 61 -11.87 8.39 18.35
CA ILE A 61 -13.08 8.43 17.55
C ILE A 61 -12.86 7.54 16.33
N ALA A 62 -13.77 6.58 16.09
CA ALA A 62 -13.64 5.64 14.98
C ALA A 62 -13.44 6.31 13.61
N LYS A 63 -14.02 7.50 13.39
CA LYS A 63 -13.82 8.25 12.14
C LYS A 63 -12.43 8.91 12.08
N ALA A 64 -11.99 9.53 13.17
CA ALA A 64 -10.70 10.22 13.21
C ALA A 64 -9.54 9.21 13.16
N GLY A 65 -9.57 8.18 14.00
CA GLY A 65 -8.50 7.19 14.10
C GLY A 65 -8.46 6.14 12.98
N ASP A 66 -9.32 6.23 11.95
CA ASP A 66 -9.36 5.28 10.84
C ASP A 66 -8.43 5.71 9.70
N VAL A 67 -7.40 4.92 9.45
CA VAL A 67 -6.50 5.09 8.31
C VAL A 67 -6.69 3.92 7.36
N ARG A 68 -7.16 4.20 6.15
CA ARG A 68 -7.38 3.16 5.15
C ARG A 68 -6.07 2.77 4.48
N CYS A 69 -5.82 1.47 4.38
CA CYS A 69 -4.64 0.92 3.70
C CYS A 69 -4.73 1.23 2.20
N ILE A 70 -3.84 2.13 1.74
CA ILE A 70 -3.78 2.52 0.32
C ILE A 70 -3.34 1.36 -0.57
N GLY A 71 -2.49 0.45 -0.08
CA GLY A 71 -2.09 -0.76 -0.81
C GLY A 71 -3.28 -1.66 -1.12
N HIS A 72 -4.17 -1.84 -0.14
CA HIS A 72 -5.41 -2.57 -0.35
C HIS A 72 -6.37 -1.84 -1.31
N ILE A 73 -6.40 -0.50 -1.30
CA ILE A 73 -7.20 0.30 -2.23
C ILE A 73 -6.68 0.16 -3.66
N ILE A 74 -5.36 0.19 -3.85
CA ILE A 74 -4.72 -0.09 -5.14
C ILE A 74 -5.15 -1.48 -5.64
N ASN A 75 -5.08 -2.50 -4.78
CA ASN A 75 -5.54 -3.85 -5.12
C ASN A 75 -7.03 -3.86 -5.50
N ILE A 76 -7.91 -3.18 -4.76
CA ILE A 76 -9.34 -3.07 -5.12
C ILE A 76 -9.52 -2.47 -6.52
N ALA A 77 -8.79 -1.40 -6.85
CA ALA A 77 -8.88 -0.76 -8.17
C ALA A 77 -8.39 -1.70 -9.29
N VAL A 78 -7.26 -2.39 -9.06
CA VAL A 78 -6.70 -3.37 -10.01
C VAL A 78 -7.66 -4.55 -10.21
N GLN A 79 -8.21 -5.11 -9.14
CA GLN A 79 -9.16 -6.22 -9.22
C GLN A 79 -10.46 -5.80 -9.94
N ALA A 80 -10.94 -4.58 -9.71
CA ALA A 80 -12.11 -4.06 -10.42
C ALA A 80 -11.84 -3.89 -11.93
N ALA A 81 -10.65 -3.43 -12.32
CA ALA A 81 -10.23 -3.38 -13.72
C ALA A 81 -10.12 -4.78 -14.34
N LEU A 82 -9.48 -5.73 -13.65
CA LEU A 82 -9.35 -7.11 -14.10
C LEU A 82 -10.72 -7.80 -14.27
N ALA A 83 -11.63 -7.59 -13.33
CA ALA A 83 -13.00 -8.10 -13.42
C ALA A 83 -13.73 -7.54 -14.66
N SER A 84 -13.56 -6.25 -14.96
CA SER A 84 -14.12 -5.66 -16.17
C SER A 84 -13.55 -6.24 -17.46
N LEU A 85 -12.28 -6.63 -17.45
CA LEU A 85 -11.62 -7.27 -18.59
C LEU A 85 -11.98 -8.75 -18.72
N LYS A 86 -12.79 -9.30 -17.79
CA LYS A 86 -13.01 -10.74 -17.62
C LYS A 86 -11.68 -11.50 -17.52
N ALA A 87 -10.69 -10.84 -16.91
CA ALA A 87 -9.31 -11.27 -16.81
C ALA A 87 -9.00 -11.94 -15.46
N THR A 88 -10.00 -12.18 -14.61
CA THR A 88 -9.82 -12.88 -13.34
C THR A 88 -9.33 -14.31 -13.63
N PRO A 89 -8.16 -14.71 -13.13
CA PRO A 89 -7.64 -16.05 -13.37
C PRO A 89 -8.57 -17.10 -12.74
N ASP A 90 -8.73 -18.23 -13.41
CA ASP A 90 -9.34 -19.42 -12.83
C ASP A 90 -8.41 -19.95 -11.74
N GLU A 91 -8.96 -20.22 -10.57
CA GLU A 91 -8.20 -20.71 -9.41
C GLU A 91 -7.67 -22.13 -9.66
N ARG A 92 -8.29 -22.88 -10.58
CA ARG A 92 -7.88 -24.25 -10.91
C ARG A 92 -6.75 -24.23 -11.93
N VAL A 93 -5.56 -24.61 -11.50
CA VAL A 93 -4.37 -24.76 -12.35
C VAL A 93 -4.62 -25.73 -13.52
N GLU A 94 -5.52 -26.70 -13.33
CA GLU A 94 -5.96 -27.67 -14.32
C GLU A 94 -6.73 -27.04 -15.50
N ALA A 95 -7.38 -25.88 -15.29
CA ALA A 95 -8.11 -25.16 -16.34
C ALA A 95 -7.17 -24.67 -17.46
N TYR A 96 -5.88 -24.55 -17.16
CA TYR A 96 -4.82 -24.12 -18.08
C TYR A 96 -3.99 -25.28 -18.65
N ARG A 97 -4.27 -26.51 -18.22
CA ARG A 97 -3.53 -27.70 -18.64
C ARG A 97 -3.81 -27.99 -20.11
N LEU A 98 -2.74 -28.20 -20.86
CA LEU A 98 -2.78 -28.64 -22.24
C LEU A 98 -2.10 -30.02 -22.33
N GLU A 99 -2.75 -30.99 -22.94
CA GLU A 99 -2.09 -32.23 -23.36
C GLU A 99 -1.16 -31.95 -24.55
N ILE A 100 -0.14 -32.79 -24.75
CA ILE A 100 0.79 -32.64 -25.89
C ILE A 100 -0.02 -32.79 -27.19
N GLY A 101 0.11 -31.84 -28.11
CA GLY A 101 -0.64 -31.84 -29.37
C GLY A 101 -2.10 -31.37 -29.27
N ALA A 102 -2.57 -30.97 -28.09
CA ALA A 102 -3.96 -30.54 -27.87
C ALA A 102 -4.11 -29.02 -27.65
N ALA A 103 -3.08 -28.21 -27.91
CA ALA A 103 -3.21 -26.77 -27.81
C ALA A 103 -4.17 -26.26 -28.90
N ARG A 104 -5.28 -25.65 -28.48
CA ARG A 104 -6.29 -25.06 -29.37
C ARG A 104 -6.58 -23.64 -28.94
N ILE A 105 -6.99 -22.78 -29.87
CA ILE A 105 -7.51 -21.45 -29.54
C ILE A 105 -8.73 -21.63 -28.62
N PRO A 106 -8.86 -20.88 -27.51
CA PRO A 106 -10.10 -20.84 -26.74
C PRO A 106 -11.28 -20.51 -27.68
N LEU A 107 -12.29 -21.38 -27.75
CA LEU A 107 -13.46 -21.17 -28.60
C LEU A 107 -14.19 -19.90 -28.15
N VAL A 108 -14.17 -18.89 -29.03
CA VAL A 108 -14.96 -17.65 -29.04
C VAL A 108 -15.16 -17.02 -27.67
N ALA A 109 -14.19 -16.20 -27.24
CA ALA A 109 -14.46 -15.23 -26.20
C ALA A 109 -15.22 -14.03 -26.80
N GLU A 110 -16.12 -13.43 -26.03
CA GLU A 110 -16.89 -12.22 -26.39
C GLU A 110 -16.01 -10.98 -26.70
N ASN A 111 -14.69 -11.06 -26.47
CA ASN A 111 -13.76 -9.94 -26.58
C ASN A 111 -12.32 -10.42 -26.83
N ASP A 112 -11.56 -9.69 -27.66
CA ASP A 112 -10.21 -10.06 -28.11
C ASP A 112 -9.21 -10.19 -26.94
N ILE A 113 -9.37 -9.38 -25.89
CA ILE A 113 -8.49 -9.36 -24.72
C ILE A 113 -8.53 -10.69 -23.94
N VAL A 114 -9.71 -11.29 -23.81
CA VAL A 114 -9.85 -12.55 -23.07
C VAL A 114 -9.09 -13.67 -23.80
N THR A 115 -9.15 -13.67 -25.12
CA THR A 115 -8.38 -14.60 -25.96
C THR A 115 -6.87 -14.38 -25.78
N VAL A 116 -6.41 -13.13 -25.80
CA VAL A 116 -4.99 -12.78 -25.58
C VAL A 116 -4.51 -13.25 -24.21
N LEU A 117 -5.27 -12.99 -23.15
CA LEU A 117 -4.91 -13.39 -21.79
C LEU A 117 -4.94 -14.91 -21.61
N ALA A 118 -5.91 -15.60 -22.18
CA ALA A 118 -5.96 -17.06 -22.15
C ALA A 118 -4.77 -17.70 -22.90
N LYS A 119 -4.37 -17.14 -24.05
CA LYS A 119 -3.13 -17.54 -24.73
C LYS A 119 -1.93 -17.33 -23.81
N LEU A 120 -1.78 -16.16 -23.19
CA LEU A 120 -0.67 -15.85 -22.28
C LEU A 120 -0.62 -16.80 -21.07
N GLN A 121 -1.74 -17.04 -20.39
CA GLN A 121 -1.83 -17.93 -19.24
C GLN A 121 -1.40 -19.36 -19.59
N ARG A 122 -1.80 -19.87 -20.75
CA ARG A 122 -1.37 -21.18 -21.26
C ARG A 122 0.13 -21.24 -21.55
N HIS A 123 0.70 -20.17 -22.13
CA HIS A 123 2.15 -20.08 -22.31
C HIS A 123 2.87 -20.11 -20.95
N ILE A 124 2.43 -19.31 -19.98
CA ILE A 124 3.00 -19.27 -18.63
C ILE A 124 2.96 -20.65 -17.98
N TYR A 125 1.82 -21.34 -18.06
CA TYR A 125 1.67 -22.70 -17.54
C TYR A 125 2.69 -23.67 -18.16
N MET A 126 2.82 -23.65 -19.48
CA MET A 126 3.73 -24.52 -20.22
C MET A 126 5.19 -24.27 -19.87
N PHE A 127 5.62 -23.01 -19.83
CA PHE A 127 7.00 -22.65 -19.48
C PHE A 127 7.35 -22.94 -18.02
N ARG A 128 6.37 -22.87 -17.10
CA ARG A 128 6.58 -23.19 -15.69
C ARG A 128 6.61 -24.69 -15.42
N ASN A 129 5.73 -25.46 -16.07
CA ASN A 129 5.48 -26.86 -15.70
C ASN A 129 6.14 -27.90 -16.62
N ARG A 130 6.68 -27.53 -17.79
CA ARG A 130 7.38 -28.46 -18.69
C ARG A 130 8.87 -28.14 -18.77
N CYS A 131 9.72 -29.08 -18.31
CA CYS A 131 11.18 -28.91 -18.27
C CYS A 131 11.80 -28.60 -19.65
N GLY A 132 11.41 -29.31 -20.71
CA GLY A 132 11.93 -29.07 -22.05
C GLY A 132 11.64 -27.66 -22.58
N TRP A 133 10.46 -27.11 -22.29
CA TRP A 133 10.09 -25.74 -22.65
C TRP A 133 10.84 -24.71 -21.80
N LYS A 134 11.00 -24.99 -20.50
CA LYS A 134 11.79 -24.17 -19.57
C LYS A 134 13.23 -24.01 -20.04
N ASP A 135 13.87 -25.10 -20.46
CA ASP A 135 15.27 -25.10 -20.87
C ASP A 135 15.46 -24.54 -22.29
N ALA A 136 14.53 -24.81 -23.20
CA ALA A 136 14.52 -24.15 -24.51
C ALA A 136 14.37 -22.62 -24.39
N LEU A 137 13.51 -22.14 -23.47
CA LEU A 137 13.36 -20.72 -23.20
C LEU A 137 14.62 -20.10 -22.59
N LYS A 138 15.30 -20.77 -21.67
CA LYS A 138 16.61 -20.31 -21.17
C LYS A 138 17.63 -20.20 -22.30
N ASN A 139 17.68 -21.16 -23.22
CA ASN A 139 18.62 -21.15 -24.33
C ASN A 139 18.33 -20.01 -25.31
N GLN A 140 17.06 -19.74 -25.61
CA GLN A 140 16.67 -18.59 -26.43
C GLN A 140 16.95 -17.26 -25.75
N CYS A 141 16.74 -17.15 -24.43
CA CYS A 141 17.13 -15.97 -23.67
C CYS A 141 18.65 -15.73 -23.73
N LYS A 142 19.47 -16.78 -23.61
CA LYS A 142 20.94 -16.68 -23.78
C LYS A 142 21.30 -16.21 -25.19
N ALA A 143 20.66 -16.75 -26.22
CA ALA A 143 20.88 -16.35 -27.61
C ALA A 143 20.50 -14.87 -27.84
N ALA A 144 19.46 -14.38 -27.17
CA ALA A 144 19.02 -12.98 -27.20
C ALA A 144 19.81 -12.06 -26.25
N SER A 145 20.89 -12.54 -25.61
CA SER A 145 21.68 -11.79 -24.61
C SER A 145 20.87 -11.30 -23.39
N ILE A 146 19.83 -12.03 -23.00
CA ILE A 146 18.98 -11.73 -21.83
C ILE A 146 19.48 -12.53 -20.63
N LYS A 147 19.86 -11.84 -19.54
CA LYS A 147 20.33 -12.48 -18.31
C LYS A 147 19.17 -13.14 -17.54
N VAL A 148 19.09 -14.47 -17.59
CA VAL A 148 18.10 -15.25 -16.84
C VAL A 148 18.53 -15.38 -15.38
N ARG A 149 17.87 -14.67 -14.46
CA ARG A 149 18.09 -14.84 -13.00
C ARG A 149 17.12 -15.84 -12.39
N GLN A 150 15.83 -15.68 -12.68
CA GLN A 150 14.74 -16.64 -12.47
C GLN A 150 13.75 -16.42 -13.63
N LEU A 151 12.99 -17.44 -14.03
CA LEU A 151 11.91 -17.29 -15.01
C LEU A 151 10.71 -16.58 -14.37
N THR A 152 10.92 -15.30 -14.04
CA THR A 152 9.88 -14.37 -13.61
C THR A 152 9.25 -13.70 -14.83
N LEU A 153 7.98 -13.31 -14.69
CA LEU A 153 7.16 -12.67 -15.73
C LEU A 153 7.67 -11.29 -16.16
N ASP A 154 8.64 -10.73 -15.43
CA ASP A 154 9.20 -9.39 -15.65
C ASP A 154 10.36 -9.36 -16.66
N MET A 155 10.75 -10.51 -17.23
CA MET A 155 11.77 -10.55 -18.28
C MET A 155 11.18 -10.14 -19.65
N PRO A 156 11.98 -9.53 -20.56
CA PRO A 156 11.55 -9.20 -21.92
C PRO A 156 11.46 -10.47 -22.78
N LEU A 157 10.45 -11.30 -22.49
CA LEU A 157 10.29 -12.64 -23.04
C LEU A 157 9.65 -12.66 -24.43
N GLN A 158 9.26 -11.51 -24.99
CA GLN A 158 8.61 -11.44 -26.30
C GLN A 158 9.45 -12.13 -27.38
N VAL A 159 10.73 -11.74 -27.54
CA VAL A 159 11.61 -12.33 -28.57
C VAL A 159 11.86 -13.83 -28.32
N PRO A 160 12.24 -14.29 -27.11
CA PRO A 160 12.39 -15.71 -26.82
C PRO A 160 11.12 -16.55 -27.04
N ILE A 161 9.95 -16.06 -26.60
CA ILE A 161 8.68 -16.79 -26.74
C ILE A 161 8.29 -16.89 -28.21
N THR A 162 8.38 -15.79 -28.97
CA THR A 162 8.11 -15.80 -30.40
C THR A 162 9.05 -16.75 -31.15
N ALA A 163 10.34 -16.74 -30.83
CA ALA A 163 11.31 -17.64 -31.45
C ALA A 163 11.01 -19.13 -31.18
N LEU A 164 10.60 -19.48 -29.96
CA LEU A 164 10.23 -20.86 -29.62
C LEU A 164 8.98 -21.33 -30.35
N CYS A 165 7.92 -20.51 -30.35
CA CYS A 165 6.67 -20.83 -31.03
C CYS A 165 6.85 -20.93 -32.55
N VAL A 166 7.83 -20.23 -33.12
CA VAL A 166 8.23 -20.35 -34.54
C VAL A 166 9.07 -21.61 -34.79
N SER A 167 9.99 -21.97 -33.88
CA SER A 167 10.90 -23.11 -34.05
C SER A 167 10.22 -24.48 -34.04
N GLN A 168 9.12 -24.63 -33.28
CA GLN A 168 8.22 -25.81 -33.27
C GLN A 168 8.88 -27.16 -33.02
N GLN A 169 10.04 -27.17 -32.39
CA GLN A 169 10.79 -28.41 -32.15
C GLN A 169 10.17 -29.28 -31.04
N LEU A 170 9.29 -28.71 -30.22
CA LEU A 170 8.78 -29.35 -29.00
C LEU A 170 7.29 -29.72 -29.04
N ASP A 171 6.43 -28.88 -29.62
CA ASP A 171 4.99 -29.14 -29.74
C ASP A 171 4.45 -28.32 -30.92
N THR A 172 3.93 -29.00 -31.95
CA THR A 172 3.40 -28.35 -33.15
C THR A 172 2.07 -27.65 -32.91
N SER A 173 1.28 -28.09 -31.92
CA SER A 173 -0.03 -27.50 -31.59
C SER A 173 0.10 -26.09 -30.98
N MET A 174 1.29 -25.73 -30.49
CA MET A 174 1.54 -24.38 -29.95
C MET A 174 1.43 -23.27 -30.99
N ARG A 175 1.48 -23.59 -32.29
CA ARG A 175 1.18 -22.64 -33.38
C ARG A 175 -0.20 -22.02 -33.21
N ASP A 176 -1.19 -22.82 -32.80
CA ASP A 176 -2.58 -22.41 -32.74
C ASP A 176 -2.81 -21.34 -31.66
N ILE A 177 -2.00 -21.35 -30.60
CA ILE A 177 -2.09 -20.37 -29.52
C ILE A 177 -1.02 -19.28 -29.60
N ALA A 178 -0.17 -19.27 -30.63
CA ALA A 178 0.94 -18.34 -30.75
C ALA A 178 0.47 -16.87 -30.63
N LEU A 179 1.24 -16.08 -29.86
CA LEU A 179 0.98 -14.66 -29.67
C LEU A 179 1.37 -13.88 -30.92
N THR A 180 0.37 -13.29 -31.58
CA THR A 180 0.52 -12.44 -32.77
C THR A 180 1.06 -11.05 -32.40
N THR A 181 1.43 -10.26 -33.40
CA THR A 181 1.82 -8.85 -33.21
C THR A 181 0.73 -8.02 -32.55
N VAL A 182 -0.55 -8.29 -32.89
CA VAL A 182 -1.72 -7.64 -32.28
C VAL A 182 -1.90 -8.08 -30.83
N ASP A 183 -1.68 -9.37 -30.52
CA ASP A 183 -1.74 -9.87 -29.15
C ASP A 183 -0.67 -9.18 -28.29
N TRP A 184 0.56 -9.05 -28.79
CA TRP A 184 1.64 -8.35 -28.10
C TRP A 184 1.35 -6.86 -27.88
N ALA A 185 0.78 -6.17 -28.88
CA ALA A 185 0.36 -4.77 -28.71
C ALA A 185 -0.67 -4.62 -27.58
N THR A 186 -1.66 -5.53 -27.55
CA THR A 186 -2.68 -5.57 -26.48
C THR A 186 -2.04 -5.81 -25.11
N LEU A 187 -1.09 -6.74 -25.00
CA LEU A 187 -0.36 -7.00 -23.75
C LEU A 187 0.48 -5.80 -23.31
N HIS A 188 1.09 -5.06 -24.24
CA HIS A 188 1.82 -3.83 -23.93
C HIS A 188 0.90 -2.74 -23.38
N ASP A 189 -0.29 -2.57 -23.95
CA ASP A 189 -1.26 -1.57 -23.45
C ASP A 189 -1.82 -1.95 -22.07
N LEU A 190 -2.09 -3.24 -21.84
CA LEU A 190 -2.43 -3.74 -20.50
C LEU A 190 -1.29 -3.52 -19.51
N LEU A 191 -0.04 -3.77 -19.92
CA LEU A 191 1.13 -3.54 -19.07
C LEU A 191 1.26 -2.06 -18.73
N LYS A 192 1.09 -1.14 -19.69
CA LYS A 192 1.09 0.32 -19.41
C LYS A 192 0.05 0.69 -18.35
N LEU A 193 -1.17 0.15 -18.46
CA LEU A 193 -2.24 0.37 -17.47
C LEU A 193 -1.82 -0.12 -16.07
N PHE A 194 -1.39 -1.38 -15.95
CA PHE A 194 -1.07 -1.94 -14.63
C PHE A 194 0.24 -1.40 -14.04
N TYR A 195 1.17 -0.96 -14.87
CA TYR A 195 2.44 -0.36 -14.43
C TYR A 195 2.23 0.95 -13.64
N ILE A 196 1.08 1.62 -13.81
CA ILE A 196 0.70 2.80 -13.01
C ILE A 196 0.74 2.48 -11.52
N PHE A 197 0.34 1.28 -11.12
CA PHE A 197 0.14 0.88 -9.72
C PHE A 197 1.40 0.32 -9.06
N ILE A 198 2.42 -0.07 -9.82
CA ILE A 198 3.62 -0.75 -9.30
C ILE A 198 4.44 0.21 -8.41
N ARG A 199 4.89 1.34 -8.96
CA ARG A 199 5.71 2.31 -8.21
C ARG A 199 5.03 2.85 -6.95
N PRO A 200 3.74 3.23 -6.97
CA PRO A 200 3.01 3.59 -5.74
C PRO A 200 3.04 2.47 -4.70
N THR A 201 2.77 1.23 -5.11
CA THR A 201 2.76 0.07 -4.21
C THR A 201 4.11 -0.13 -3.54
N GLU A 202 5.20 -0.17 -4.31
CA GLU A 202 6.57 -0.30 -3.78
C GLU A 202 6.90 0.83 -2.80
N LYS A 203 6.52 2.07 -3.16
CA LYS A 203 6.81 3.24 -2.33
C LYS A 203 6.02 3.29 -1.03
N LEU A 204 4.79 2.77 -1.01
CA LEU A 204 3.89 2.86 0.16
C LEU A 204 4.02 1.66 1.11
N GLN A 205 4.68 0.59 0.68
CA GLN A 205 4.99 -0.61 1.49
C GLN A 205 6.37 -0.55 2.17
N GLY A 206 7.06 0.60 2.10
CA GLY A 206 8.35 0.80 2.76
C GLY A 206 8.20 0.97 4.28
N SER A 207 9.15 0.42 5.03
CA SER A 207 9.21 0.50 6.50
C SER A 207 10.33 1.41 7.03
N SER A 208 11.27 1.81 6.17
CA SER A 208 12.46 2.60 6.55
C SER A 208 12.25 4.12 6.51
N TYR A 209 11.08 4.58 6.08
CA TYR A 209 10.73 6.00 5.96
C TYR A 209 9.23 6.22 6.16
N PRO A 210 8.79 7.44 6.53
CA PRO A 210 7.37 7.79 6.59
C PRO A 210 6.65 7.57 5.25
N THR A 211 5.59 6.77 5.25
CA THR A 211 4.84 6.43 4.02
C THR A 211 3.56 7.25 3.85
N LEU A 212 2.88 7.61 4.93
CA LEU A 212 1.57 8.25 4.86
C LEU A 212 1.57 9.62 4.17
N ASN A 213 2.66 10.39 4.29
CA ASN A 213 2.85 11.66 3.59
C ASN A 213 2.93 11.52 2.06
N TYR A 214 3.13 10.31 1.54
CA TYR A 214 3.10 10.04 0.11
C TYR A 214 1.72 9.58 -0.38
N ALA A 215 0.78 9.24 0.50
CA ALA A 215 -0.50 8.66 0.11
C ALA A 215 -1.31 9.60 -0.82
N VAL A 216 -1.52 10.86 -0.43
CA VAL A 216 -2.27 11.84 -1.23
C VAL A 216 -1.56 12.15 -2.57
N PRO A 217 -0.24 12.44 -2.61
CA PRO A 217 0.48 12.60 -3.88
C PRO A 217 0.40 11.38 -4.79
N GLN A 218 0.46 10.17 -4.24
CA GLN A 218 0.34 8.94 -5.04
C GLN A 218 -1.08 8.77 -5.60
N TYR A 219 -2.13 9.10 -4.84
CA TYR A 219 -3.50 9.13 -5.39
C TYR A 219 -3.60 10.06 -6.59
N MET A 220 -3.19 11.32 -6.42
CA MET A 220 -3.25 12.33 -7.49
C MET A 220 -2.45 11.89 -8.72
N GLN A 221 -1.26 11.31 -8.52
CA GLN A 221 -0.43 10.83 -9.62
C GLN A 221 -1.05 9.63 -10.35
N MET A 222 -1.65 8.69 -9.64
CA MET A 222 -2.34 7.55 -10.25
C MET A 222 -3.58 8.01 -11.02
N ILE A 223 -4.40 8.88 -10.42
CA ILE A 223 -5.60 9.45 -11.05
C ILE A 223 -5.22 10.16 -12.35
N LYS A 224 -4.25 11.08 -12.31
CA LYS A 224 -3.77 11.79 -13.50
C LYS A 224 -3.30 10.83 -14.60
N LYS A 225 -2.48 9.83 -14.26
CA LYS A 225 -1.99 8.85 -15.26
C LYS A 225 -3.12 8.02 -15.88
N LEU A 226 -4.15 7.67 -15.11
CA LEU A 226 -5.30 6.95 -15.62
C LEU A 226 -6.16 7.84 -16.54
N GLU A 227 -6.28 9.12 -16.23
CA GLU A 227 -6.92 10.12 -17.10
C GLU A 227 -6.14 10.30 -18.40
N ASP A 228 -4.82 10.41 -18.33
CA ASP A 228 -3.93 10.50 -19.50
C ASP A 228 -4.11 9.27 -20.41
N ILE A 229 -4.00 8.04 -19.87
CA ILE A 229 -4.23 6.79 -20.64
C ILE A 229 -5.63 6.76 -21.25
N ARG A 230 -6.65 7.20 -20.50
CA ARG A 230 -8.03 7.22 -21.00
C ARG A 230 -8.19 8.18 -22.18
N SER A 231 -7.48 9.31 -22.18
CA SER A 231 -7.53 10.29 -23.28
C SER A 231 -6.88 9.77 -24.57
N GLU A 232 -5.91 8.86 -24.46
CA GLU A 232 -5.22 8.26 -25.60
C GLU A 232 -5.99 7.07 -26.22
N LEU A 233 -6.87 6.43 -25.46
CA LEU A 233 -7.58 5.22 -25.88
C LEU A 233 -8.95 5.52 -26.51
N PRO A 234 -9.39 4.73 -27.52
CA PRO A 234 -10.75 4.85 -28.06
C PRO A 234 -11.81 4.56 -27.00
N GLU A 235 -12.91 5.34 -26.97
CA GLU A 235 -13.97 5.23 -25.95
C GLU A 235 -14.60 3.83 -25.84
N ARG A 236 -14.64 3.06 -26.93
CA ARG A 236 -15.20 1.70 -26.95
C ARG A 236 -14.17 0.61 -26.65
N SER A 237 -12.93 0.96 -26.32
CA SER A 237 -11.91 -0.03 -25.96
C SER A 237 -12.23 -0.68 -24.61
N PRO A 238 -12.12 -2.01 -24.48
CA PRO A 238 -12.30 -2.67 -23.19
C PRO A 238 -11.25 -2.23 -22.16
N ILE A 239 -10.05 -1.84 -22.61
CA ILE A 239 -9.00 -1.25 -21.76
C ILE A 239 -9.47 0.12 -21.24
N ALA A 240 -10.10 0.95 -22.09
CA ALA A 240 -10.63 2.25 -21.66
C ALA A 240 -11.73 2.09 -20.59
N ASN A 241 -12.60 1.08 -20.72
CA ASN A 241 -13.60 0.77 -19.69
C ASN A 241 -12.95 0.29 -18.37
N ALA A 242 -11.93 -0.58 -18.46
CA ALA A 242 -11.18 -1.03 -17.29
C ALA A 242 -10.46 0.14 -16.57
N THR A 243 -9.83 1.03 -17.33
CA THR A 243 -9.23 2.28 -16.83
C THR A 243 -10.25 3.15 -16.12
N LEU A 244 -11.44 3.32 -16.70
CA LEU A 244 -12.54 4.09 -16.09
C LEU A 244 -13.00 3.49 -14.76
N ILE A 245 -13.14 2.17 -14.69
CA ILE A 245 -13.57 1.48 -13.46
C ILE A 245 -12.51 1.61 -12.36
N ALA A 246 -11.22 1.45 -12.69
CA ALA A 246 -10.13 1.68 -11.74
C ALA A 246 -10.10 3.14 -11.26
N LEU A 247 -10.23 4.09 -12.20
CA LEU A 247 -10.26 5.53 -11.90
C LEU A 247 -11.41 5.87 -10.95
N LYS A 248 -12.61 5.35 -11.19
CA LYS A 248 -13.78 5.55 -10.32
C LYS A 248 -13.50 5.05 -8.91
N LYS A 249 -12.96 3.82 -8.78
CA LYS A 249 -12.60 3.26 -7.47
C LYS A 249 -11.56 4.12 -6.75
N LEU A 250 -10.52 4.56 -7.43
CA LEU A 250 -9.52 5.44 -6.83
C LEU A 250 -10.12 6.79 -6.38
N ASN A 251 -10.99 7.40 -7.18
CA ASN A 251 -11.65 8.66 -6.83
C ASN A 251 -12.60 8.52 -5.62
N ASP A 252 -13.38 7.43 -5.56
CA ASP A 252 -14.24 7.14 -4.41
C ASP A 252 -13.41 7.07 -3.11
N TYR A 253 -12.29 6.35 -3.15
CA TYR A 253 -11.40 6.21 -1.99
C TYR A 253 -10.55 7.44 -1.71
N TYR A 254 -10.14 8.20 -2.73
CA TYR A 254 -9.47 9.48 -2.56
C TYR A 254 -10.37 10.44 -1.79
N THR A 255 -11.64 10.56 -2.19
CA THR A 255 -12.66 11.35 -1.49
C THR A 255 -12.79 10.91 -0.03
N LEU A 256 -12.84 9.60 0.23
CA LEU A 256 -12.90 9.07 1.60
C LEU A 256 -11.62 9.35 2.40
N ALA A 257 -10.46 9.43 1.74
CA ALA A 257 -9.18 9.71 2.36
C ALA A 257 -8.96 11.22 2.59
N THR A 258 -9.54 12.13 1.79
CA THR A 258 -9.29 13.57 1.89
C THR A 258 -10.44 14.38 2.50
N ASN A 259 -11.69 14.01 2.28
CA ASN A 259 -12.87 14.80 2.71
C ASN A 259 -13.29 14.53 4.16
N GLN A 260 -12.37 14.03 4.98
CA GLN A 260 -12.58 13.95 6.43
C GLN A 260 -11.92 15.17 7.06
N GLN A 261 -12.66 15.92 7.88
CA GLN A 261 -12.17 17.07 8.66
C GLN A 261 -10.86 16.80 9.42
N GLN A 262 -10.51 15.52 9.65
CA GLN A 262 -9.30 15.08 10.34
C GLN A 262 -8.55 13.98 9.57
N SER A 263 -8.33 14.18 8.27
CA SER A 263 -7.56 13.21 7.48
C SER A 263 -6.08 13.18 7.90
N HIS A 264 -5.66 12.06 8.50
CA HIS A 264 -4.25 11.82 8.83
C HIS A 264 -3.34 11.87 7.60
N SER A 265 -3.82 11.41 6.43
CA SER A 265 -3.04 11.41 5.20
C SER A 265 -2.82 12.82 4.65
N THR A 266 -3.83 13.68 4.74
CA THR A 266 -3.70 15.10 4.39
C THR A 266 -2.72 15.81 5.31
N ILE A 267 -2.83 15.61 6.63
CA ILE A 267 -1.92 16.23 7.61
C ILE A 267 -0.48 15.76 7.39
N ALA A 268 -0.25 14.45 7.24
CA ALA A 268 1.07 13.92 6.95
C ALA A 268 1.67 14.48 5.64
N THR A 269 0.83 14.65 4.62
CA THR A 269 1.23 15.23 3.33
C THR A 269 1.63 16.70 3.47
N ILE A 270 0.83 17.52 4.16
CA ILE A 270 1.10 18.94 4.43
C ILE A 270 2.42 19.11 5.19
N CYS A 271 2.71 18.18 6.11
CA CYS A 271 3.97 18.16 6.88
C CYS A 271 5.22 17.98 6.01
N ARG A 272 5.10 17.57 4.73
CA ARG A 272 6.20 17.44 3.78
C ARG A 272 6.09 18.42 2.61
N GLU A 273 4.98 18.36 1.88
CA GLU A 273 4.79 19.03 0.60
C GLU A 273 3.96 20.30 0.83
N SER A 274 4.63 21.44 0.81
CA SER A 274 3.97 22.72 1.00
C SER A 274 3.09 23.16 -0.17
N ASP A 275 3.25 22.56 -1.35
CA ASP A 275 2.50 22.97 -2.54
C ASP A 275 1.03 22.50 -2.51
N ILE A 276 0.73 21.48 -1.68
CA ILE A 276 -0.66 21.07 -1.37
C ILE A 276 -1.31 22.02 -0.33
N ARG A 277 -0.54 22.94 0.28
CA ARG A 277 -1.04 23.91 1.29
C ARG A 277 -2.05 24.91 0.71
N ALA A 278 -2.05 25.17 -0.60
CA ALA A 278 -2.88 26.21 -1.21
C ALA A 278 -4.26 25.74 -1.70
N ALA A 279 -4.44 24.45 -2.03
CA ALA A 279 -5.63 24.01 -2.76
C ALA A 279 -6.82 23.59 -1.87
N ASN A 280 -6.58 23.01 -0.68
CA ASN A 280 -7.65 22.35 0.10
C ASN A 280 -7.83 22.85 1.54
N VAL A 281 -6.81 23.44 2.18
CA VAL A 281 -6.86 23.82 3.62
C VAL A 281 -7.28 25.28 3.83
N ILE A 282 -6.89 26.20 2.93
CA ILE A 282 -7.21 27.63 3.10
C ILE A 282 -8.71 27.87 2.87
N ASN A 283 -9.30 27.23 1.86
CA ASN A 283 -10.74 27.36 1.54
C ASN A 283 -11.68 26.77 2.60
N SER A 284 -11.18 25.94 3.54
CA SER A 284 -12.01 25.32 4.58
C SER A 284 -11.87 25.97 5.96
N ILE A 285 -10.88 26.86 6.14
CA ILE A 285 -10.65 27.59 7.40
C ILE A 285 -11.25 29.00 7.35
N GLU A 286 -11.40 29.60 6.16
CA GLU A 286 -11.97 30.95 6.03
C GLU A 286 -13.49 31.02 6.26
N ASP A 287 -14.21 29.89 6.31
CA ASP A 287 -15.67 29.85 6.45
C ASP A 287 -16.19 29.67 7.90
N GLU A 288 -15.35 29.37 8.90
CA GLU A 288 -15.81 29.08 10.28
C GLU A 288 -15.44 30.15 11.35
N ASP A 289 -14.71 31.22 11.01
CA ASP A 289 -14.32 32.29 11.95
C ASP A 289 -15.33 33.46 12.01
N LEU A 290 -16.64 33.18 12.01
CA LEU A 290 -17.67 34.14 12.40
C LEU A 290 -18.56 33.54 13.49
N ASP A 291 -18.58 34.24 14.64
CA ASP A 291 -19.48 34.08 15.79
C ASP A 291 -19.02 33.14 16.91
N THR A 292 -18.05 33.58 17.73
CA THR A 292 -18.05 33.26 19.17
C THR A 292 -17.34 34.32 20.02
N GLU A 293 -17.75 35.59 19.89
CA GLU A 293 -17.53 36.57 20.97
C GLU A 293 -18.69 36.50 21.97
N GLN A 294 -18.53 35.66 22.99
CA GLN A 294 -19.24 35.82 24.26
C GLN A 294 -18.34 35.31 25.38
N ALA A 295 -17.37 36.15 25.74
CA ALA A 295 -16.57 35.97 26.94
C ALA A 295 -17.46 36.14 28.17
N MET A 296 -17.51 35.11 29.01
CA MET A 296 -18.09 35.18 30.36
C MET A 296 -17.18 36.05 31.22
N ASN A 297 -17.69 37.19 31.68
CA ASN A 297 -17.07 38.00 32.73
C ASN A 297 -17.12 37.22 34.05
N ILE A 298 -15.94 36.80 34.54
CA ILE A 298 -15.76 36.34 35.90
C ILE A 298 -14.93 37.41 36.61
N ASP A 299 -15.55 38.15 37.52
CA ASP A 299 -14.88 39.05 38.46
C ASP A 299 -14.04 38.21 39.44
N VAL A 300 -12.72 38.36 39.38
CA VAL A 300 -11.80 37.87 40.44
C VAL A 300 -10.88 39.02 40.83
N ASP A 301 -10.85 39.26 42.13
CA ASP A 301 -10.27 40.39 42.84
C ASP A 301 -8.74 40.35 42.93
N SER A 302 -8.18 41.56 42.80
CA SER A 302 -6.87 42.16 43.11
C SER A 302 -5.58 41.35 43.40
N GLU A 303 -4.50 41.91 42.80
CA GLU A 303 -3.06 41.89 43.15
C GLU A 303 -2.06 40.99 42.37
N ASP A 304 -2.48 40.10 41.47
CA ASP A 304 -1.55 39.34 40.59
C ASP A 304 -1.33 39.98 39.20
N GLU A 305 -1.86 41.18 38.96
CA GLU A 305 -1.98 41.79 37.62
C GLU A 305 -0.70 42.44 37.06
N LEU A 306 0.42 42.42 37.80
CA LEU A 306 1.65 43.11 37.36
C LEU A 306 2.68 42.19 36.65
N TYR A 307 2.45 40.88 36.56
CA TYR A 307 3.32 39.95 35.80
C TYR A 307 2.67 39.33 34.56
N ILE A 308 1.36 39.50 34.37
CA ILE A 308 0.61 38.91 33.23
C ILE A 308 0.48 39.89 32.04
N SER A 309 0.81 41.17 32.22
CA SER A 309 0.55 42.22 31.21
C SER A 309 1.61 42.39 30.10
N GLN A 310 2.50 41.41 29.86
CA GLN A 310 3.54 41.51 28.82
C GLN A 310 3.61 40.37 27.79
N SER A 311 2.51 39.68 27.48
CA SER A 311 2.49 38.79 26.28
C SER A 311 1.18 38.73 25.49
N HIS A 312 0.40 39.81 25.43
CA HIS A 312 -0.50 40.04 24.29
C HIS A 312 0.26 40.63 23.09
N TYR A 313 1.47 40.13 22.81
CA TYR A 313 1.95 40.19 21.44
C TYR A 313 1.06 39.24 20.66
N ASN A 314 0.37 39.81 19.68
CA ASN A 314 -0.33 39.12 18.60
C ASN A 314 0.70 38.30 17.79
N THR A 315 1.24 37.25 18.43
CA THR A 315 2.31 36.41 17.91
C THR A 315 1.63 35.46 16.96
N GLU A 316 1.91 35.62 15.67
CA GLU A 316 1.34 34.78 14.63
C GLU A 316 1.53 33.29 15.00
N PRO A 317 0.45 32.48 15.00
CA PRO A 317 0.51 31.09 15.45
C PRO A 317 1.56 30.29 14.65
N GLU A 318 2.17 29.30 15.30
CA GLU A 318 3.29 28.51 14.74
C GLU A 318 2.99 28.00 13.33
N TRP A 319 1.77 27.53 13.09
CA TRP A 319 1.36 26.99 11.79
C TRP A 319 1.39 28.05 10.68
N LYS A 320 0.92 29.28 10.94
CA LYS A 320 0.95 30.38 9.95
C LYS A 320 2.39 30.77 9.62
N ARG A 321 3.26 30.82 10.63
CA ARG A 321 4.68 31.10 10.45
C ARG A 321 5.38 30.00 9.64
N TRP A 322 5.12 28.73 9.96
CA TRP A 322 5.69 27.60 9.23
C TRP A 322 5.14 27.48 7.80
N MET A 323 3.86 27.82 7.58
CA MET A 323 3.27 27.79 6.24
C MET A 323 3.97 28.75 5.25
N LYS A 324 4.58 29.83 5.75
CA LYS A 324 5.37 30.80 4.96
C LYS A 324 6.80 30.33 4.65
N GLU A 325 7.31 29.29 5.31
CA GLU A 325 8.66 28.78 5.04
C GLU A 325 8.73 28.05 3.69
N PRO A 326 9.90 28.11 3.01
CA PRO A 326 10.10 27.44 1.73
C PRO A 326 9.95 25.92 1.84
N THR A 327 9.62 25.32 0.70
CA THR A 327 9.34 23.88 0.57
C THR A 327 10.60 23.06 0.83
N VAL A 328 10.43 21.86 1.39
CA VAL A 328 11.55 20.95 1.64
C VAL A 328 11.90 20.22 0.33
N GLY A 329 13.19 20.10 0.01
CA GLY A 329 13.64 19.39 -1.20
C GLY A 329 13.21 17.92 -1.21
N ARG A 330 13.00 17.36 -2.40
CA ARG A 330 12.47 15.98 -2.58
C ARG A 330 13.31 14.89 -1.90
N ASP A 331 14.62 15.08 -1.85
CA ASP A 331 15.57 14.12 -1.26
C ASP A 331 15.80 14.34 0.25
N THR A 332 15.07 15.29 0.84
CA THR A 332 15.21 15.59 2.26
C THR A 332 14.56 14.49 3.11
N ASP A 333 15.31 14.05 4.12
CA ASP A 333 14.81 13.24 5.22
C ASP A 333 13.87 14.09 6.09
N ILE A 334 12.57 13.81 5.98
CA ILE A 334 11.53 14.60 6.64
C ILE A 334 11.58 14.47 8.16
N LEU A 335 12.07 13.33 8.68
CA LEU A 335 12.18 13.13 10.13
C LEU A 335 13.31 13.99 10.69
N LYS A 336 14.45 14.07 9.99
CA LYS A 336 15.55 14.97 10.36
C LYS A 336 15.17 16.44 10.24
N TYR A 337 14.38 16.79 9.22
CA TYR A 337 13.81 18.14 9.10
C TYR A 337 13.01 18.51 10.35
N TRP A 338 12.04 17.70 10.75
CA TRP A 338 11.20 17.99 11.92
C TRP A 338 11.99 17.96 13.24
N GLN A 339 13.00 17.09 13.34
CA GLN A 339 13.93 17.08 14.47
C GLN A 339 14.68 18.41 14.60
N SER A 340 15.15 18.99 13.49
CA SER A 340 15.84 20.29 13.51
C SER A 340 14.90 21.46 13.84
N LYS A 341 13.61 21.34 13.48
CA LYS A 341 12.58 22.38 13.66
C LYS A 341 11.85 22.31 14.99
N GLN A 342 12.10 21.29 15.82
CA GLN A 342 11.36 21.07 17.07
C GLN A 342 11.41 22.23 18.07
N TYR A 343 12.48 23.02 18.08
CA TYR A 343 12.61 24.17 18.97
C TYR A 343 11.95 25.43 18.39
N GLN A 344 11.86 25.52 17.06
CA GLN A 344 11.25 26.65 16.36
C GLN A 344 9.72 26.50 16.28
N TYR A 345 9.24 25.27 16.13
CA TYR A 345 7.83 24.91 15.98
C TYR A 345 7.49 23.68 16.85
N PRO A 346 7.52 23.79 18.19
CA PRO A 346 7.33 22.64 19.08
C PRO A 346 5.99 21.93 18.90
N LEU A 347 4.90 22.67 18.64
CA LEU A 347 3.58 22.07 18.44
C LEU A 347 3.49 21.36 17.10
N ILE A 348 3.94 22.02 16.02
CA ILE A 348 3.87 21.47 14.67
C ILE A 348 4.81 20.27 14.51
N ALA A 349 6.01 20.32 15.09
CA ALA A 349 6.93 19.18 15.07
C ALA A 349 6.37 17.97 15.81
N CYS A 350 5.61 18.18 16.90
CA CYS A 350 4.92 17.11 17.60
C CYS A 350 3.83 16.47 16.71
N ILE A 351 3.00 17.30 16.06
CA ILE A 351 1.95 16.83 15.12
C ILE A 351 2.58 16.07 13.96
N ALA A 352 3.64 16.62 13.35
CA ALA A 352 4.32 16.00 12.24
C ALA A 352 4.90 14.64 12.64
N LYS A 353 5.53 14.53 13.82
CA LYS A 353 6.05 13.26 14.32
C LYS A 353 4.95 12.21 14.49
N ASP A 354 3.81 12.59 15.06
CA ASP A 354 2.69 11.67 15.25
C ASP A 354 2.09 11.18 13.93
N HIS A 355 1.89 12.08 12.97
CA HIS A 355 1.25 11.75 11.69
C HIS A 355 2.18 11.06 10.69
N LEU A 356 3.48 11.39 10.69
CA LEU A 356 4.47 10.75 9.83
C LEU A 356 4.82 9.33 10.31
N ALA A 357 4.62 9.02 11.59
CA ALA A 357 4.81 7.68 12.13
C ALA A 357 3.71 6.69 11.74
N ILE A 358 2.58 7.17 11.20
CA ILE A 358 1.48 6.32 10.78
C ILE A 358 1.87 5.63 9.46
N PRO A 359 1.79 4.29 9.36
CA PRO A 359 2.02 3.59 8.11
C PRO A 359 0.84 3.78 7.15
N ALA A 360 1.12 4.01 5.87
CA ALA A 360 0.09 4.09 4.84
C ALA A 360 -0.55 2.73 4.51
N THR A 361 0.13 1.63 4.82
CA THR A 361 -0.27 0.27 4.45
C THR A 361 -0.17 -0.70 5.63
N SER A 362 -0.96 -1.77 5.60
CA SER A 362 -0.84 -2.94 6.48
C SER A 362 0.30 -3.88 6.08
N ALA A 363 0.99 -3.61 4.97
CA ALA A 363 1.97 -4.54 4.40
C ALA A 363 3.14 -4.84 5.35
N ASP A 364 3.51 -3.90 6.23
CA ASP A 364 4.57 -4.13 7.21
C ASP A 364 4.18 -5.19 8.25
N SER A 365 2.92 -5.22 8.72
CA SER A 365 2.45 -6.30 9.58
C SER A 365 2.35 -7.61 8.82
N GLU A 366 1.81 -7.59 7.61
CA GLU A 366 1.73 -8.78 6.74
C GLU A 366 3.11 -9.40 6.52
N ARG A 367 4.15 -8.58 6.32
CA ARG A 367 5.54 -9.04 6.17
C ARG A 367 6.06 -9.70 7.45
N VAL A 368 5.80 -9.11 8.62
CA VAL A 368 6.17 -9.72 9.91
C VAL A 368 5.46 -11.06 10.12
N PHE A 369 4.19 -11.17 9.75
CA PHE A 369 3.44 -12.43 9.84
C PHE A 369 3.90 -13.47 8.81
N SER A 370 4.23 -13.07 7.58
CA SER A 370 4.79 -13.96 6.56
C SER A 370 6.13 -14.54 7.00
N VAL A 371 7.00 -13.70 7.56
CA VAL A 371 8.28 -14.12 8.16
C VAL A 371 8.03 -15.01 9.40
N GLY A 372 6.92 -14.80 10.10
CA GLY A 372 6.43 -15.68 11.16
C GLY A 372 6.12 -17.10 10.69
N GLY A 373 5.70 -17.27 9.43
CA GLY A 373 5.56 -18.58 8.80
C GLY A 373 6.86 -19.40 8.83
N ASP A 374 8.01 -18.74 8.66
CA ASP A 374 9.32 -19.38 8.75
C ASP A 374 9.72 -19.73 10.19
N ILE A 375 9.17 -19.02 11.18
CA ILE A 375 9.38 -19.36 12.60
C ILE A 375 8.57 -20.61 12.96
N ILE A 376 7.37 -20.75 12.39
CA ILE A 376 6.47 -21.89 12.55
C ILE A 376 6.70 -22.88 11.39
N THR A 377 7.87 -23.51 11.35
CA THR A 377 8.11 -24.61 10.40
C THR A 377 7.36 -25.87 10.79
N LYS A 378 7.19 -26.82 9.84
CA LYS A 378 6.62 -28.16 10.12
C LYS A 378 7.32 -28.89 11.28
N LYS A 379 8.61 -28.63 11.52
CA LYS A 379 9.39 -29.19 12.64
C LYS A 379 9.24 -28.39 13.97
N ARG A 380 8.77 -27.13 13.93
CA ARG A 380 8.59 -26.22 15.09
C ARG A 380 7.14 -25.72 15.24
N ASN A 381 6.16 -26.62 15.16
CA ASN A 381 4.72 -26.29 15.22
C ASN A 381 4.10 -26.27 16.64
N ARG A 382 4.90 -26.50 17.69
CA ARG A 382 4.44 -26.57 19.11
C ARG A 382 4.85 -25.36 19.96
N LEU A 383 5.06 -24.20 19.34
CA LEU A 383 5.38 -22.98 20.08
C LEU A 383 4.13 -22.45 20.79
N SER A 384 4.29 -22.00 22.04
CA SER A 384 3.22 -21.27 22.72
C SER A 384 2.98 -19.92 22.02
N PRO A 385 1.75 -19.37 22.03
CA PRO A 385 1.46 -18.06 21.45
C PRO A 385 2.35 -16.95 22.02
N SER A 386 2.67 -17.03 23.32
CA SER A 386 3.55 -16.09 24.01
C SER A 386 4.97 -16.14 23.46
N THR A 387 5.53 -17.35 23.31
CA THR A 387 6.89 -17.56 22.76
C THR A 387 6.96 -17.10 21.32
N LEU A 388 5.96 -17.40 20.50
CA LEU A 388 5.88 -16.95 19.12
C LEU A 388 5.89 -15.42 19.03
N ARG A 389 5.10 -14.74 19.88
CA ARG A 389 5.10 -13.26 19.96
C ARG A 389 6.48 -12.70 20.27
N TYR A 390 7.17 -13.24 21.26
CA TYR A 390 8.52 -12.79 21.60
C TYR A 390 9.51 -13.00 20.46
N LEU A 391 9.48 -14.16 19.80
CA LEU A 391 10.34 -14.46 18.65
C LEU A 391 10.07 -13.52 17.48
N LEU A 392 8.80 -13.23 17.18
CA LEU A 392 8.42 -12.25 16.16
C LEU A 392 8.95 -10.85 16.49
N CYS A 393 8.80 -10.38 17.73
CA CYS A 393 9.31 -9.08 18.16
C CYS A 393 10.84 -9.01 18.07
N LEU A 394 11.54 -10.02 18.61
CA LEU A 394 13.00 -10.07 18.60
C LEU A 394 13.57 -10.12 17.17
N ARG A 395 12.92 -10.86 16.26
CA ARG A 395 13.29 -10.89 14.85
C ARG A 395 13.03 -9.54 14.17
N ASN A 396 11.87 -8.93 14.40
CA ASN A 396 11.53 -7.63 13.83
C ASN A 396 12.45 -6.49 14.34
N TRP A 397 12.89 -6.57 15.60
CA TRP A 397 13.86 -5.62 16.17
C TRP A 397 15.32 -5.91 15.77
N GLY A 398 15.56 -6.95 14.96
CA GLY A 398 16.89 -7.29 14.48
C GLY A 398 17.79 -7.95 15.53
N VAL A 399 17.22 -8.44 16.63
CA VAL A 399 17.96 -9.16 17.68
C VAL A 399 18.31 -10.59 17.24
N ILE A 400 17.48 -11.18 16.37
CA ILE A 400 17.70 -12.52 15.80
C ILE A 400 17.88 -12.36 14.28
N SER A 401 18.99 -12.88 13.73
CA SER A 401 19.24 -12.90 12.29
C SER A 401 18.32 -13.89 11.56
N GLN A 402 18.02 -13.64 10.29
CA GLN A 402 17.42 -14.66 9.43
C GLN A 402 18.42 -15.81 9.37
N GLY A 403 18.02 -17.02 9.79
CA GLY A 403 18.84 -18.20 9.56
C GLY A 403 18.94 -18.40 8.07
N ASP A 404 20.17 -18.44 7.55
CA ASP A 404 20.46 -19.00 6.23
C ASP A 404 20.17 -20.51 6.33
N ASP A 405 18.90 -20.89 6.19
CA ASP A 405 18.55 -22.25 5.79
C ASP A 405 18.91 -22.35 4.30
N GLU A 406 20.23 -22.30 4.00
CA GLU A 406 20.76 -22.98 2.83
C GLU A 406 20.37 -24.43 3.02
N ASP A 407 19.46 -24.88 2.17
CA ASP A 407 19.11 -26.27 1.93
C ASP A 407 20.41 -26.99 1.52
N SER A 408 21.20 -27.38 2.52
CA SER A 408 22.34 -28.26 2.37
C SER A 408 21.77 -29.58 1.89
N GLY A 409 21.84 -29.78 0.58
CA GLY A 409 21.55 -31.05 -0.06
C GLY A 409 22.43 -32.13 0.55
N ASP A 410 21.85 -32.88 1.47
CA ASP A 410 22.35 -34.18 1.92
C ASP A 410 21.27 -35.21 1.59
N ASP A 411 21.19 -35.57 0.32
CA ASP A 411 20.80 -36.92 -0.09
C ASP A 411 22.01 -37.52 -0.82
N ALA A 412 23.07 -37.75 -0.05
CA ALA A 412 24.16 -38.65 -0.39
C ALA A 412 24.07 -39.88 0.55
N ASP A 413 23.58 -40.96 -0.04
CA ASP A 413 23.96 -42.37 0.14
C ASP A 413 23.78 -43.15 1.46
N ASN A 414 23.39 -44.42 1.22
CA ASN A 414 23.44 -45.65 2.04
C ASN A 414 22.35 -45.86 3.11
N GLU A 415 21.73 -47.03 3.26
CA GLU A 415 21.88 -48.43 2.78
C GLU A 415 20.47 -49.05 2.99
N SER A 416 19.96 -50.03 2.21
CA SER A 416 20.47 -51.39 2.01
C SER A 416 19.72 -52.10 0.88
#